data_AF-J9F4G7-F1
#
_entry.id   AF-J9F4G7-F1
#
_cell.length_a   1.000
_cell.length_b   1.000
_cell.length_c   1.000
_cell.angle_alpha   90.00
_cell.angle_beta   90.00
_cell.angle_gamma   90.00
#
_symmetry.space_group_name_H-M   'P 1'
#
loop_
_entity.id
_entity.type
_entity.pdbx_description
1 polymer ?
#
loop_
_entity_poly.entity_id
_entity_poly.type
_entity_poly.pdbx_seq_one_letter_code
_entity_poly.pdbx_strand_id
1 'polypeptide(L)'
;MNASQKYREALNRIDTLLLREKPGDPEWIDLDRQNIPLFLNLCLCYLNWKQYYEAIDAATEVLKRDKLNEKALYRRAKGRIAVWDLEKAEDDLKMLQQQYPGNANLVKIELERIQSLIKEREESAKNTYKHMFKNVY
;
A
#
# COMPACT_ATOMS: atom_id res chain seq x y z
N MET A 1 -10.35 8.44 22.29
CA MET A 1 -10.60 8.41 20.82
C MET A 1 -9.38 7.86 20.12
N ASN A 2 -9.54 6.75 19.40
CA ASN A 2 -8.46 6.13 18.63
C ASN A 2 -8.08 7.03 17.45
N ALA A 3 -6.79 7.16 17.12
CA ALA A 3 -6.33 8.10 16.08
C ALA A 3 -7.02 7.87 14.72
N SER A 4 -7.26 6.60 14.36
CA SER A 4 -7.99 6.22 13.14
C SER A 4 -9.43 6.74 13.09
N GLN A 5 -10.12 6.82 14.23
CA GLN A 5 -11.49 7.35 14.30
C GLN A 5 -11.49 8.83 13.94
N LYS A 6 -10.55 9.60 14.51
CA LYS A 6 -10.40 11.03 14.20
C LYS A 6 -10.10 11.27 12.72
N TYR A 7 -9.24 10.45 12.11
CA TYR A 7 -8.96 10.57 10.67
C TYR A 7 -10.18 10.26 9.81
N ARG A 8 -10.96 9.21 10.14
CA ARG A 8 -12.20 8.90 9.42
C ARG A 8 -13.26 9.98 9.59
N GLU A 9 -13.42 10.54 10.78
CA GLU A 9 -14.32 11.67 11.01
C GLU A 9 -13.91 12.89 10.19
N ALA A 10 -12.61 13.18 10.09
CA ALA A 10 -12.10 14.26 9.26
C ALA A 10 -12.36 14.02 7.77
N LEU A 11 -12.13 12.80 7.26
CA LEU A 11 -12.44 12.42 5.88
C LEU A 11 -13.92 12.63 5.57
N ASN A 12 -14.83 12.15 6.42
CA ASN A 12 -16.27 12.32 6.23
C ASN A 12 -16.70 13.80 6.16
N ARG A 13 -16.04 14.66 6.95
CA ARG A 13 -16.30 16.11 6.91
C ARG A 13 -15.82 16.73 5.61
N ILE A 14 -14.64 16.35 5.13
CA ILE A 14 -14.13 16.80 3.83
C ILE A 14 -15.06 16.32 2.71
N ASP A 15 -15.47 15.06 2.71
CA ASP A 15 -16.41 14.53 1.71
C ASP A 15 -17.72 15.31 1.69
N THR A 16 -18.25 15.66 2.87
CA THR A 16 -19.47 16.49 2.98
C THR A 16 -19.28 17.88 2.38
N LEU A 17 -18.10 18.49 2.54
CA LEU A 17 -17.77 19.78 1.95
C LEU A 17 -17.56 19.67 0.44
N LEU A 18 -16.89 18.61 -0.04
CA LEU A 18 -16.67 18.35 -1.47
C LEU A 18 -17.98 18.22 -2.25
N LEU A 19 -19.05 17.70 -1.64
CA LEU A 19 -20.39 17.63 -2.25
C LEU A 19 -21.01 19.00 -2.56
N ARG A 20 -20.52 20.07 -1.92
CA ARG A 20 -20.99 21.45 -2.15
C ARG A 20 -20.18 22.18 -3.22
N GLU A 21 -19.01 21.67 -3.53
CA GLU A 21 -18.10 22.24 -4.51
C GLU A 21 -18.22 21.51 -5.86
N LYS A 22 -17.95 22.20 -6.96
CA LYS A 22 -17.99 21.60 -8.28
C LYS A 22 -16.71 20.79 -8.54
N PRO A 23 -16.79 19.49 -8.89
CA PRO A 23 -15.62 18.68 -9.16
C PRO A 23 -14.71 19.29 -10.22
N GLY A 24 -13.42 19.41 -9.89
CA GLY A 24 -12.39 19.96 -10.76
C GLY A 24 -12.19 21.47 -10.67
N ASP A 25 -13.05 22.21 -9.97
CA ASP A 25 -12.78 23.62 -9.68
C ASP A 25 -11.63 23.74 -8.65
N PRO A 26 -10.86 24.85 -8.64
CA PRO A 26 -9.68 24.99 -7.78
C PRO A 26 -9.96 24.73 -6.29
N GLU A 27 -11.08 25.23 -5.77
CA GLU A 27 -11.53 25.04 -4.40
C GLU A 27 -11.81 23.56 -4.08
N TRP A 28 -12.41 22.83 -5.04
CA TRP A 28 -12.64 21.40 -4.91
C TRP A 28 -11.32 20.63 -4.89
N ILE A 29 -10.37 20.99 -5.76
CA ILE A 29 -9.05 20.33 -5.84
C ILE A 29 -8.25 20.57 -4.55
N ASP A 30 -8.23 21.81 -4.06
CA ASP A 30 -7.51 22.16 -2.84
C ASP A 30 -8.12 21.48 -1.61
N LEU A 31 -9.45 21.37 -1.56
CA LEU A 31 -10.14 20.63 -0.51
C LEU A 31 -9.86 19.12 -0.61
N ASP A 32 -9.92 18.52 -1.80
CA ASP A 32 -9.65 17.09 -1.98
C ASP A 32 -8.18 16.73 -1.65
N ARG A 33 -7.24 17.64 -1.90
CA ARG A 33 -5.84 17.47 -1.48
C ARG A 33 -5.67 17.33 0.03
N GLN A 34 -6.58 17.89 0.84
CA GLN A 34 -6.52 17.73 2.30
C GLN A 34 -6.77 16.27 2.75
N ASN A 35 -7.33 15.43 1.88
CA ASN A 35 -7.47 14.00 2.16
C ASN A 35 -6.11 13.25 2.20
N ILE A 36 -5.07 13.74 1.52
CA ILE A 36 -3.75 13.09 1.43
C ILE A 36 -3.16 12.76 2.81
N PRO A 37 -2.92 13.74 3.71
CA PRO A 37 -2.35 13.46 5.02
C PRO A 37 -3.24 12.57 5.90
N LEU A 38 -4.56 12.65 5.74
CA LEU A 38 -5.52 11.84 6.50
C LEU A 38 -5.43 10.38 6.09
N PHE A 39 -5.48 10.08 4.79
CA PHE A 39 -5.31 8.73 4.27
C PHE A 39 -3.91 8.17 4.55
N LEU A 40 -2.86 8.99 4.48
CA LEU A 40 -1.52 8.56 4.89
C LEU A 40 -1.51 8.09 6.35
N ASN A 41 -2.05 8.88 7.27
CA ASN A 41 -2.06 8.52 8.68
C ASN A 41 -2.95 7.30 8.95
N LEU A 42 -4.09 7.21 8.27
CA LEU A 42 -4.98 6.07 8.36
C LEU A 42 -4.31 4.79 7.85
N CYS A 43 -3.61 4.85 6.73
CA CYS A 43 -2.79 3.76 6.19
C CYS A 43 -1.75 3.28 7.22
N LEU A 44 -1.05 4.19 7.90
CA LEU A 44 -0.10 3.84 8.95
C LEU A 44 -0.77 3.14 10.14
N CYS A 45 -1.93 3.63 10.58
CA CYS A 45 -2.71 2.96 11.63
C CYS A 45 -3.07 1.52 11.22
N TYR A 46 -3.54 1.33 9.99
CA TYR A 46 -3.92 0.02 9.48
C TYR A 46 -2.73 -0.94 9.37
N LEU A 47 -1.56 -0.48 8.91
CA LEU A 47 -0.34 -1.28 8.94
C LEU A 47 0.04 -1.72 10.35
N ASN A 48 -0.05 -0.81 11.34
CA ASN A 48 0.27 -1.13 12.73
C ASN A 48 -0.69 -2.15 13.35
N TRP A 49 -1.95 -2.18 12.90
CA TRP A 49 -2.94 -3.18 13.32
C TRP A 49 -3.00 -4.40 12.43
N LYS A 50 -2.09 -4.54 11.46
CA LYS A 50 -2.06 -5.65 10.49
C LYS A 50 -3.35 -5.78 9.66
N GLN A 51 -4.08 -4.67 9.49
CA GLN A 51 -5.23 -4.53 8.61
C GLN A 51 -4.73 -4.18 7.20
N TYR A 52 -4.15 -5.17 6.52
CA TYR A 52 -3.34 -4.92 5.33
C TYR A 52 -4.15 -4.47 4.11
N TYR A 53 -5.38 -4.98 3.93
CA TYR A 53 -6.24 -4.58 2.82
C TYR A 53 -6.66 -3.11 2.96
N GLU A 54 -7.09 -2.70 4.15
CA GLU A 54 -7.46 -1.33 4.45
C GLU A 54 -6.27 -0.37 4.34
N ALA A 55 -5.06 -0.84 4.69
CA ALA A 55 -3.83 -0.08 4.48
C ALA A 55 -3.54 0.13 2.98
N ILE A 56 -3.73 -0.90 2.14
CA ILE A 56 -3.54 -0.82 0.68
C ILE A 56 -4.55 0.15 0.07
N ASP A 57 -5.82 0.09 0.49
CA ASP A 57 -6.87 0.97 -0.01
C ASP A 57 -6.59 2.43 0.37
N ALA A 58 -6.25 2.69 1.64
CA ALA A 58 -5.90 4.03 2.10
C ALA A 58 -4.69 4.60 1.35
N ALA A 59 -3.64 3.79 1.12
CA ALA A 59 -2.50 4.25 0.32
C ALA A 59 -2.87 4.47 -1.16
N THR A 60 -3.79 3.68 -1.70
CA THR A 60 -4.28 3.85 -3.08
C THR A 60 -5.09 5.15 -3.22
N GLU A 61 -5.87 5.53 -2.22
CA GLU A 61 -6.56 6.84 -2.20
C GLU A 61 -5.57 8.01 -2.20
N VAL A 62 -4.42 7.89 -1.53
CA VAL A 62 -3.35 8.89 -1.62
C VAL A 62 -2.79 8.93 -3.05
N LEU A 63 -2.48 7.78 -3.63
CA LEU A 63 -1.85 7.69 -4.95
C LEU A 63 -2.77 8.08 -6.12
N LYS A 64 -4.09 8.09 -5.91
CA LYS A 64 -5.04 8.71 -6.86
C LYS A 64 -4.85 10.23 -6.95
N ARG A 65 -4.46 10.87 -5.84
CA ARG A 65 -4.32 12.33 -5.70
C ARG A 65 -2.88 12.81 -5.93
N ASP A 66 -1.93 12.04 -5.43
CA ASP A 66 -0.49 12.26 -5.57
C ASP A 66 0.19 10.94 -5.95
N LYS A 67 0.28 10.70 -7.27
CA LYS A 67 0.75 9.43 -7.85
C LYS A 67 2.15 9.02 -7.42
N LEU A 68 2.98 10.00 -7.04
CA LEU A 68 4.37 9.76 -6.70
C LEU A 68 4.59 9.88 -5.19
N ASN A 69 3.55 9.91 -4.36
CA ASN A 69 3.73 10.11 -2.93
C ASN A 69 4.64 9.02 -2.30
N GLU A 70 5.84 9.43 -1.88
CA GLU A 70 6.89 8.55 -1.35
C GLU A 70 6.37 7.61 -0.24
N LYS A 71 5.63 8.16 0.73
CA LYS A 71 5.12 7.42 1.87
C LYS A 71 4.03 6.44 1.47
N ALA A 72 3.17 6.81 0.52
CA ALA A 72 2.08 5.94 0.08
C ALA A 72 2.62 4.77 -0.77
N LEU A 73 3.57 5.00 -1.67
CA LEU A 73 4.23 3.94 -2.44
C LEU A 73 4.86 2.90 -1.50
N TYR A 74 5.65 3.35 -0.54
CA TYR A 74 6.28 2.43 0.41
C TYR A 74 5.27 1.68 1.28
N ARG A 75 4.28 2.39 1.85
CA ARG A 75 3.28 1.76 2.73
C ARG A 75 2.38 0.77 1.99
N ARG A 76 2.01 1.06 0.74
CA ARG A 76 1.24 0.15 -0.11
C ARG A 76 2.04 -1.10 -0.46
N ALA A 77 3.33 -0.95 -0.79
CA ALA A 77 4.22 -2.09 -0.99
C ALA A 77 4.26 -3.00 0.25
N LYS A 78 4.43 -2.43 1.45
CA LYS A 78 4.41 -3.23 2.70
C LYS A 78 3.12 -4.01 2.89
N GLY A 79 1.97 -3.36 2.64
CA GLY A 79 0.66 -4.02 2.71
C GLY A 79 0.54 -5.15 1.69
N ARG A 80 0.92 -4.90 0.43
CA ARG A 80 0.90 -5.88 -0.67
C ARG A 80 1.76 -7.11 -0.38
N ILE A 81 2.97 -6.90 0.16
CA ILE A 81 3.83 -8.03 0.55
C ILE A 81 3.17 -8.86 1.66
N ALA A 82 2.53 -8.22 2.63
CA ALA A 82 1.87 -8.93 3.73
C ALA A 82 0.67 -9.80 3.26
N VAL A 83 0.02 -9.43 2.16
CA VAL A 83 -1.06 -10.21 1.54
C VAL A 83 -0.59 -11.06 0.35
N TRP A 84 0.72 -11.24 0.17
CA TRP A 84 1.33 -12.01 -0.91
C TRP A 84 1.05 -11.49 -2.34
N ASP A 85 0.67 -10.22 -2.49
CA ASP A 85 0.59 -9.53 -3.80
C ASP A 85 1.98 -9.00 -4.19
N LEU A 86 2.93 -9.92 -4.38
CA LEU A 86 4.35 -9.63 -4.48
C LEU A 86 4.71 -8.84 -5.75
N GLU A 87 4.11 -9.17 -6.89
CA GLU A 87 4.35 -8.49 -8.18
C GLU A 87 4.02 -7.00 -8.07
N LYS A 88 2.82 -6.67 -7.58
CA LYS A 88 2.42 -5.27 -7.41
C LYS A 88 3.19 -4.56 -6.31
N ALA A 89 3.74 -5.28 -5.33
CA ALA A 89 4.64 -4.69 -4.35
C ALA A 89 5.97 -4.29 -4.98
N GLU A 90 6.53 -5.11 -5.87
CA GLU A 90 7.74 -4.75 -6.62
C GLU A 90 7.52 -3.50 -7.48
N ASP A 91 6.36 -3.37 -8.14
CA ASP A 91 6.05 -2.19 -8.96
C ASP A 91 6.05 -0.90 -8.12
N ASP A 92 5.45 -0.93 -6.93
CA ASP A 92 5.46 0.21 -6.00
C ASP A 92 6.89 0.55 -5.55
N LEU A 93 7.72 -0.46 -5.27
CA LEU A 93 9.12 -0.29 -4.84
C LEU A 93 10.03 0.22 -5.98
N LYS A 94 9.84 -0.26 -7.21
CA LYS A 94 10.55 0.23 -8.40
C LYS A 94 10.20 1.69 -8.68
N MET A 95 8.92 2.04 -8.59
CA MET A 95 8.48 3.43 -8.70
C MET A 95 9.09 4.31 -7.60
N LEU A 96 9.10 3.82 -6.34
CA LEU A 96 9.71 4.53 -5.22
C LEU A 96 11.21 4.78 -5.45
N GLN A 97 11.96 3.78 -5.90
CA GLN A 97 13.38 3.92 -6.19
C GLN A 97 13.66 4.91 -7.32
N GLN A 98 12.84 4.87 -8.38
CA GLN A 98 12.99 5.75 -9.53
C GLN A 98 12.78 7.22 -9.16
N GLN A 99 11.77 7.52 -8.34
CA GLN A 99 11.41 8.89 -7.99
C GLN A 99 12.19 9.41 -6.77
N TYR A 100 12.56 8.52 -5.86
CA TYR A 100 13.27 8.85 -4.61
C TYR A 100 14.51 7.97 -4.45
N PRO A 101 15.60 8.24 -5.20
CA PRO A 101 16.82 7.44 -5.16
C PRO A 101 17.46 7.32 -3.77
N GLY A 102 17.19 8.27 -2.86
CA GLY A 102 17.62 8.21 -1.46
C GLY A 102 17.11 6.98 -0.69
N ASN A 103 16.04 6.34 -1.17
CA ASN A 103 15.48 5.12 -0.58
C ASN A 103 16.10 3.83 -1.11
N ALA A 104 17.18 3.89 -1.92
CA ALA A 104 17.75 2.71 -2.58
C ALA A 104 18.04 1.53 -1.64
N ASN A 105 18.62 1.78 -0.46
CA ASN A 105 18.92 0.72 0.51
C ASN A 105 17.64 0.08 1.07
N LEU A 106 16.62 0.89 1.37
CA LEU A 106 15.34 0.42 1.88
C LEU A 106 14.61 -0.40 0.81
N VAL A 107 14.59 0.06 -0.44
CA VAL A 107 14.00 -0.68 -1.57
C VAL A 107 14.71 -1.99 -1.79
N LYS A 108 16.05 -2.01 -1.76
CA LYS A 108 16.84 -3.23 -1.91
C LYS A 108 16.46 -4.29 -0.87
N ILE A 109 16.35 -3.92 0.40
CA ILE A 109 15.98 -4.84 1.49
C ILE A 109 14.59 -5.45 1.25
N GLU A 110 13.60 -4.65 0.84
CA GLU A 110 12.26 -5.17 0.59
C GLU A 110 12.19 -6.05 -0.66
N LEU A 111 12.96 -5.75 -1.72
CA LEU A 111 13.06 -6.60 -2.90
C LEU A 111 13.73 -7.94 -2.58
N GLU A 112 14.80 -7.96 -1.78
CA GLU A 112 15.44 -9.19 -1.29
C GLU A 112 14.46 -10.04 -0.47
N ARG A 113 13.60 -9.39 0.33
CA ARG A 113 12.53 -10.06 1.07
C ARG A 113 11.50 -10.70 0.14
N ILE A 114 11.06 -9.99 -0.90
CA ILE A 114 10.14 -10.52 -1.91
C ILE A 114 10.75 -11.75 -2.60
N GLN A 115 12.00 -11.67 -3.05
CA GLN A 115 12.69 -12.77 -3.70
C GLN A 115 12.78 -14.01 -2.81
N SER A 116 13.05 -13.82 -1.52
CA SER A 116 13.09 -14.90 -0.54
C SER A 116 11.72 -15.58 -0.40
N LEU A 117 10.63 -14.81 -0.29
CA LEU A 117 9.26 -15.34 -0.23
C LEU A 117 8.87 -16.12 -1.49
N ILE A 118 9.26 -15.65 -2.68
CA ILE A 118 9.02 -16.35 -3.95
C ILE A 118 9.75 -17.69 -3.95
N LYS A 119 11.03 -17.70 -3.58
CA LYS A 119 11.85 -18.91 -3.53
C LYS A 119 11.27 -19.95 -2.56
N GLU A 120 10.86 -19.52 -1.36
CA GLU A 120 10.20 -20.40 -0.38
C GLU A 120 8.93 -21.04 -0.94
N ARG A 121 8.10 -20.26 -1.66
CA ARG A 121 6.88 -20.77 -2.31
C ARG A 121 7.20 -21.81 -3.38
N GLU A 122 8.20 -21.56 -4.21
CA GLU A 122 8.64 -22.50 -5.24
C GLU A 122 9.19 -23.80 -4.67
N GLU A 123 10.00 -23.71 -3.61
CA GLU A 123 10.56 -24.88 -2.92
C GLU A 123 9.45 -25.72 -2.27
N SER A 124 8.50 -25.06 -1.61
CA SER A 124 7.31 -25.72 -1.05
C SER A 124 6.51 -26.44 -2.13
N ALA A 125 6.22 -25.77 -3.26
CA ALA A 125 5.51 -26.36 -4.39
C ALA A 125 6.25 -27.58 -4.98
N LYS A 126 7.57 -27.50 -5.14
CA LYS A 126 8.41 -28.63 -5.61
C LYS A 126 8.33 -29.81 -4.65
N ASN A 127 8.33 -29.58 -3.34
CA ASN A 127 8.23 -30.63 -2.34
C ASN A 127 6.84 -31.28 -2.33
N THR A 128 5.76 -30.49 -2.38
CA THR A 128 4.39 -31.01 -2.49
C THR A 128 4.23 -31.88 -3.73
N TYR A 129 4.73 -31.43 -4.88
CA TYR A 129 4.70 -32.21 -6.12
C TYR A 129 5.43 -33.56 -5.94
N LYS A 130 6.68 -33.56 -5.45
CA LYS A 130 7.43 -34.80 -5.19
C LYS A 130 6.69 -35.80 -4.29
N HIS A 131 6.00 -35.31 -3.25
CA HIS A 131 5.20 -36.15 -2.36
C HIS A 131 3.93 -36.70 -3.02
N MET A 132 3.24 -35.91 -3.82
CA MET A 132 2.06 -36.37 -4.56
C MET A 132 2.40 -37.50 -5.55
N PHE A 133 3.51 -37.39 -6.29
CA PHE A 133 3.90 -38.41 -7.27
C PHE A 133 4.55 -39.67 -6.66
N LYS A 134 5.05 -39.59 -5.43
CA LYS A 134 5.55 -40.78 -4.69
C LYS A 134 4.43 -41.69 -4.17
N ASN A 135 3.21 -41.18 -4.00
CA ASN A 135 2.08 -41.94 -3.44
C ASN A 135 1.16 -42.51 -4.54
N VAL A 136 1.57 -42.48 -5.81
CA VAL A 136 0.80 -42.97 -6.97
C VAL A 136 1.36 -44.31 -7.50
N TYR A 137 2.39 -44.87 -6.85
CA TYR A 137 2.93 -46.20 -7.14
C TYR A 137 3.06 -47.04 -5.86
#